data_AF-A0A926C6M7-F1
#
_entry.id   AF-A0A926C6M7-F1
#
_cell.length_a   1.000
_cell.length_b   1.000
_cell.length_c   1.000
_cell.angle_alpha   90.00
_cell.angle_beta   90.00
_cell.angle_gamma   90.00
#
_symmetry.space_group_name_H-M   'P 1'
#
loop_
_entity.id
_entity.type
_entity.pdbx_description
1 polymer ?
#
loop_
_entity_poly.entity_id
_entity_poly.type
_entity_poly.pdbx_seq_one_letter_code
_entity_poly.pdbx_strand_id
1 'polypeptide(L)'
;MKSYLLFVLLLLCNAAFAQQPVYQPFQVDSVARPQGGSKALDDFLQGNMRKPVTALAEGFSGRVTLTGVVEADGSIADVSIARSLRPDCDREALRIFRLFNAWRPATRDGKAVRQQVTYSLLIYKPKPSPFTSRDEPFIYRNGARINYCDANWNHLTDTLSAKIHYKVVSPMSDDWLPTGDIVHYKRKGDGKNRSWREMTRYRLIREELARKTAAGKRIYRLGFLSPANQWFDNQYEIDEDSIMLSLKSFCKHGLEESSMYAANGVRTEFSREVPMQIDRHWVPNENHLVLFVNGHLVERGLVSGESIKRWYTNGQVRDSRYASADTPERVFDLWDRNGVKLIDKGYGRVVHTDTVLSYADSTRQTYFIETGSYEKALKQGVWTGRYADGSYFYEEEYDKGICQRGKAQRAGKDTVYYITIDQRPEFRGGKAGLQRLIKQNIHHLTEANRANVQGNALIRFTVCPDGTTCDYEVLRSSNPHIDREALRLAQATSGQWKPGILRGEVAKTKVNLPISFSSK
;
A
#
# COMPACT_ATOMS: atom_id res chain seq x y z
N MET A 1 57.94 -16.38 35.63
CA MET A 1 56.92 -16.43 34.54
C MET A 1 55.70 -15.55 34.85
N LYS A 2 55.87 -14.24 35.07
CA LYS A 2 54.74 -13.31 35.29
C LYS A 2 54.90 -11.94 34.60
N SER A 3 56.02 -11.66 33.92
CA SER A 3 56.25 -10.36 33.24
C SER A 3 56.17 -10.41 31.72
N TYR A 4 56.06 -11.59 31.10
CA TYR A 4 55.89 -11.71 29.64
C TYR A 4 54.43 -11.76 29.18
N LEU A 5 53.48 -12.03 30.09
CA LEU A 5 52.05 -12.05 29.76
C LEU A 5 51.44 -10.64 29.64
N LEU A 6 52.04 -9.63 30.28
CA LEU A 6 51.53 -8.25 30.25
C LEU A 6 51.93 -7.50 28.96
N PHE A 7 52.99 -7.93 28.27
CA PHE A 7 53.45 -7.29 27.03
C PHE A 7 52.74 -7.80 25.78
N VAL A 8 52.24 -9.04 25.80
CA VAL A 8 51.42 -9.60 24.70
C VAL A 8 49.96 -9.12 24.79
N LEU A 9 49.48 -8.72 25.97
CA LEU A 9 48.14 -8.17 26.15
C LEU A 9 48.01 -6.68 25.75
N LEU A 10 49.13 -5.97 25.56
CA LEU A 10 49.18 -4.54 25.17
C LEU A 10 49.35 -4.31 23.67
N LEU A 11 49.56 -5.37 22.87
CA LEU A 11 49.64 -5.33 21.40
C LEU A 11 48.33 -5.69 20.69
N LEU A 12 47.26 -6.02 21.43
CA LEU A 12 45.95 -6.42 20.87
C LEU A 12 44.87 -5.32 20.93
N CYS A 13 45.19 -4.13 21.46
CA CYS A 13 44.24 -3.02 21.57
C CYS A 13 44.76 -1.76 20.86
N ASN A 14 44.89 -1.79 19.53
CA ASN A 14 44.90 -0.59 18.67
C ASN A 14 44.79 -0.97 17.17
N ALA A 15 43.85 -1.85 16.81
CA ALA A 15 43.29 -1.78 15.47
C ALA A 15 42.26 -0.65 15.48
N ALA A 16 42.72 0.61 15.56
CA ALA A 16 41.93 1.72 15.10
C ALA A 16 41.73 1.46 13.61
N PHE A 17 40.57 0.91 13.22
CA PHE A 17 40.16 0.88 11.82
C PHE A 17 40.15 2.33 11.36
N ALA A 18 41.23 2.76 10.71
CA ALA A 18 41.28 4.06 10.07
C ALA A 18 40.09 4.11 9.12
N GLN A 19 39.14 5.00 9.39
CA GLN A 19 37.97 5.17 8.54
C GLN A 19 38.50 5.45 7.12
N GLN A 20 38.07 4.66 6.14
CA GLN A 20 38.56 4.81 4.77
C GLN A 20 38.43 6.28 4.33
N PRO A 21 39.41 6.83 3.60
CA PRO A 21 39.34 8.22 3.15
C PRO A 21 38.12 8.43 2.27
N VAL A 22 37.47 9.58 2.41
CA VAL A 22 36.36 9.99 1.55
C VAL A 22 36.95 10.62 0.29
N TYR A 23 36.77 9.95 -0.84
CA TYR A 23 37.34 10.39 -2.12
C TYR A 23 36.48 11.44 -2.82
N GLN A 24 37.13 12.31 -3.57
CA GLN A 24 36.52 13.25 -4.52
C GLN A 24 36.26 12.58 -5.89
N PRO A 25 35.36 13.12 -6.73
CA PRO A 25 35.05 12.54 -8.04
C PRO A 25 36.25 12.28 -8.97
N PHE A 26 37.29 13.11 -8.91
CA PHE A 26 38.49 12.97 -9.73
C PHE A 26 39.53 11.98 -9.19
N GLN A 27 39.30 11.42 -7.99
CA GLN A 27 40.24 10.52 -7.30
C GLN A 27 39.84 9.04 -7.39
N VAL A 28 38.81 8.72 -8.17
CA VAL A 28 38.24 7.37 -8.31
C VAL A 28 38.12 6.99 -9.79
N ASP A 29 38.13 5.69 -10.07
CA ASP A 29 37.98 5.15 -11.43
C ASP A 29 36.52 5.22 -11.89
N SER A 30 35.59 5.05 -10.95
CA SER A 30 34.17 5.26 -11.18
C SER A 30 33.52 5.95 -9.99
N VAL A 31 32.64 6.91 -10.27
CA VAL A 31 31.92 7.67 -9.25
C VAL A 31 30.72 6.90 -8.72
N ALA A 32 30.34 7.19 -7.48
CA ALA A 32 29.13 6.70 -6.87
C ALA A 32 27.90 7.19 -7.66
N ARG A 33 26.95 6.29 -7.90
CA ARG A 33 25.74 6.58 -8.68
C ARG A 33 24.52 5.91 -8.06
N PRO A 34 23.33 6.52 -8.09
CA PRO A 34 22.11 5.85 -7.66
C PRO A 34 21.86 4.59 -8.50
N GLN A 35 21.52 3.48 -7.86
CA GLN A 35 21.01 2.31 -8.58
C GLN A 35 19.70 2.71 -9.29
N GLY A 36 19.57 2.29 -10.56
CA GLY A 36 18.48 2.77 -11.44
C GLY A 36 18.67 4.18 -12.02
N GLY A 37 19.77 4.87 -11.70
CA GLY A 37 20.12 6.20 -12.23
C GLY A 37 19.39 7.36 -11.53
N SER A 38 19.72 8.60 -11.91
CA SER A 38 19.22 9.80 -11.23
C SER A 38 17.70 9.92 -11.22
N LYS A 39 17.02 9.46 -12.29
CA LYS A 39 15.55 9.44 -12.33
C LYS A 39 14.95 8.53 -11.25
N ALA A 40 15.57 7.39 -10.96
CA ALA A 40 15.09 6.49 -9.91
C ALA A 40 15.24 7.14 -8.52
N LEU A 41 16.36 7.84 -8.29
CA LEU A 41 16.56 8.65 -7.09
C LEU A 41 15.52 9.77 -6.98
N ASP A 42 15.29 10.55 -8.04
CA ASP A 42 14.27 11.60 -8.06
C ASP A 42 12.88 11.03 -7.75
N ASP A 43 12.47 9.96 -8.43
CA ASP A 43 11.18 9.32 -8.20
C ASP A 43 11.05 8.79 -6.76
N PHE A 44 12.14 8.24 -6.20
CA PHE A 44 12.19 7.78 -4.81
C PHE A 44 12.04 8.96 -3.84
N LEU A 45 12.83 10.02 -3.99
CA LEU A 45 12.80 11.18 -3.11
C LEU A 45 11.45 11.87 -3.19
N GLN A 46 10.93 12.16 -4.39
CA GLN A 46 9.60 12.76 -4.56
C GLN A 46 8.48 11.86 -4.02
N GLY A 47 8.63 10.54 -4.17
CA GLY A 47 7.67 9.58 -3.64
C GLY A 47 7.66 9.47 -2.12
N ASN A 48 8.82 9.62 -1.48
CA ASN A 48 8.95 9.56 -0.02
C ASN A 48 8.80 10.92 0.66
N MET A 49 8.69 12.01 -0.12
CA MET A 49 8.59 13.37 0.39
C MET A 49 7.24 13.62 1.06
N ARG A 50 7.28 13.91 2.36
CA ARG A 50 6.24 14.59 3.11
C ARG A 50 6.37 16.07 2.79
N LYS A 51 5.52 16.58 1.90
CA LYS A 51 5.60 17.97 1.42
C LYS A 51 5.62 18.93 2.61
N PRO A 52 6.63 19.78 2.82
CA PRO A 52 6.66 20.65 4.00
C PRO A 52 5.40 21.52 4.05
N VAL A 53 4.58 21.35 5.10
CA VAL A 53 3.21 21.91 5.18
C VAL A 53 3.22 23.43 5.05
N THR A 54 4.16 24.09 5.74
CA THR A 54 4.31 25.54 5.73
C THR A 54 4.80 26.08 4.38
N ALA A 55 5.80 25.46 3.77
CA ALA A 55 6.22 25.83 2.42
C ALA A 55 5.08 25.66 1.41
N LEU A 56 4.31 24.57 1.48
CA LEU A 56 3.18 24.32 0.60
C LEU A 56 2.05 25.34 0.79
N ALA A 57 1.72 25.67 2.05
CA ALA A 57 0.71 26.68 2.39
C ALA A 57 1.06 28.06 1.82
N GLU A 58 2.35 28.40 1.82
CA GLU A 58 2.87 29.67 1.27
C GLU A 58 3.13 29.61 -0.25
N GLY A 59 2.83 28.48 -0.92
CA GLY A 59 3.12 28.29 -2.35
C GLY A 59 4.61 28.34 -2.68
N PHE A 60 5.46 28.09 -1.68
CA PHE A 60 6.90 28.21 -1.79
C PHE A 60 7.50 26.96 -2.45
N SER A 61 8.40 27.16 -3.40
CA SER A 61 9.16 26.10 -4.06
C SER A 61 10.62 26.52 -4.22
N GLY A 62 11.52 25.55 -4.25
CA GLY A 62 12.95 25.84 -4.39
C GLY A 62 13.80 24.59 -4.28
N ARG A 63 15.11 24.77 -4.22
CA ARG A 63 16.05 23.64 -4.14
C ARG A 63 16.80 23.63 -2.83
N VAL A 64 16.89 22.46 -2.22
CA VAL A 64 17.82 22.16 -1.12
C VAL A 64 18.99 21.43 -1.73
N THR A 65 20.22 21.90 -1.47
CA THR A 65 21.42 21.15 -1.87
C THR A 65 21.95 20.38 -0.67
N LEU A 66 22.08 19.07 -0.84
CA LEU A 66 22.52 18.12 0.16
C LEU A 66 23.91 17.61 -0.20
N THR A 67 24.70 17.31 0.81
CA THR A 67 25.90 16.49 0.70
C THR A 67 25.74 15.22 1.52
N GLY A 68 26.43 14.16 1.13
CA GLY A 68 26.50 12.93 1.91
C GLY A 68 27.69 12.08 1.44
N VAL A 69 28.04 11.06 2.22
CA VAL A 69 29.09 10.11 1.87
C VAL A 69 28.43 8.80 1.49
N VAL A 70 28.63 8.38 0.24
CA VAL A 70 28.27 7.02 -0.19
C VAL A 70 29.35 6.09 0.34
N GLU A 71 28.95 5.14 1.17
CA GLU A 71 29.81 4.12 1.75
C GLU A 71 30.13 3.02 0.74
N ALA A 72 31.17 2.23 1.01
CA ALA A 72 31.61 1.15 0.12
C ALA A 72 30.57 0.03 -0.05
N ASP A 73 29.59 -0.06 0.85
CA ASP A 73 28.45 -0.99 0.78
C ASP A 73 27.24 -0.43 0.01
N GLY A 74 27.31 0.82 -0.46
CA GLY A 74 26.22 1.49 -1.18
C GLY A 74 25.17 2.17 -0.29
N SER A 75 25.37 2.20 1.03
CA SER A 75 24.60 3.03 1.96
C SER A 75 25.06 4.49 1.92
N ILE A 76 24.26 5.41 2.49
CA ILE A 76 24.64 6.82 2.61
C ILE A 76 24.77 7.23 4.08
N ALA A 77 25.86 7.92 4.40
CA ALA A 77 26.18 8.46 5.70
C ALA A 77 26.49 9.97 5.63
N ASP A 78 26.73 10.59 6.78
CA ASP A 78 27.20 11.98 6.91
C ASP A 78 26.39 13.01 6.11
N VAL A 79 25.08 12.79 6.02
CA VAL A 79 24.16 13.63 5.25
C VAL A 79 23.97 14.99 5.91
N SER A 80 24.27 16.06 5.17
CA SER A 80 24.22 17.45 5.61
C SER A 80 23.66 18.41 4.54
N ILE A 81 23.27 19.61 4.96
CA ILE A 81 22.78 20.67 4.07
C ILE A 81 23.98 21.49 3.57
N ALA A 82 24.21 21.49 2.26
CA ALA A 82 25.19 22.35 1.60
C ALA A 82 24.59 23.70 1.19
N ARG A 83 23.31 23.71 0.79
CA ARG A 83 22.55 24.95 0.54
C ARG A 83 21.15 24.81 1.10
N SER A 84 20.89 25.57 2.16
CA SER A 84 19.59 25.65 2.82
C SER A 84 18.57 26.31 1.90
N LEU A 85 17.33 25.83 1.99
CA LEU A 85 16.16 26.51 1.44
C LEU A 85 15.38 27.18 2.57
N ARG A 86 14.88 26.36 3.51
CA ARG A 86 14.10 26.74 4.69
C ARG A 86 14.16 25.60 5.71
N PRO A 87 14.02 25.85 7.03
CA PRO A 87 14.16 24.80 8.04
C PRO A 87 13.22 23.59 7.87
N ASP A 88 11.95 23.81 7.51
CA ASP A 88 10.96 22.76 7.26
C ASP A 88 11.31 21.91 6.02
N CYS A 89 11.78 22.58 4.97
CA CYS A 89 12.23 21.97 3.73
C CYS A 89 13.53 21.18 3.91
N ASP A 90 14.48 21.74 4.65
CA ASP A 90 15.80 21.14 4.93
C ASP A 90 15.65 19.89 5.79
N ARG A 91 14.82 19.95 6.84
CA ARG A 91 14.52 18.79 7.69
C ARG A 91 13.97 17.62 6.89
N GLU A 92 13.04 17.89 5.98
CA GLU A 92 12.47 16.86 5.13
C GLU A 92 13.48 16.34 4.11
N ALA A 93 14.25 17.23 3.48
CA ALA A 93 15.31 16.88 2.53
C ALA A 93 16.36 15.94 3.16
N LEU A 94 16.82 16.25 4.37
CA LEU A 94 17.73 15.39 5.15
C LEU A 94 17.09 14.04 5.42
N ARG A 95 15.82 14.01 5.84
CA ARG A 95 15.10 12.77 6.17
C ARG A 95 15.07 11.84 4.95
N ILE A 96 14.55 12.30 3.81
CA ILE A 96 14.36 11.42 2.65
C ILE A 96 15.66 11.03 1.96
N PHE A 97 16.69 11.89 2.00
CA PHE A 97 17.98 11.56 1.40
C PHE A 97 18.70 10.46 2.20
N ARG A 98 18.59 10.46 3.54
CA ARG A 98 19.09 9.38 4.42
C ARG A 98 18.39 8.03 4.19
N LEU A 99 17.17 8.05 3.67
CA LEU A 99 16.43 6.81 3.39
C LEU A 99 16.95 6.08 2.15
N PHE A 100 17.64 6.77 1.24
CA PHE A 100 18.13 6.18 0.01
C PHE A 100 19.52 5.55 0.18
N ASN A 101 19.53 4.23 0.31
CA ASN A 101 20.72 3.38 0.54
C ASN A 101 20.94 2.39 -0.62
N ALA A 102 20.48 2.76 -1.81
CA ALA A 102 20.62 1.99 -3.04
C ALA A 102 21.62 2.68 -3.96
N TRP A 103 22.83 2.94 -3.47
CA TRP A 103 23.92 3.47 -4.30
C TRP A 103 24.75 2.33 -4.89
N ARG A 104 25.25 2.55 -6.09
CA ARG A 104 26.46 1.88 -6.56
C ARG A 104 27.63 2.69 -6.01
N PRO A 105 28.50 2.09 -5.18
CA PRO A 105 29.63 2.80 -4.59
C PRO A 105 30.63 3.23 -5.67
N ALA A 106 31.48 4.20 -5.33
CA ALA A 106 32.60 4.55 -6.18
C ALA A 106 33.63 3.41 -6.18
N THR A 107 34.40 3.28 -7.25
CA THR A 107 35.48 2.27 -7.33
C THR A 107 36.83 2.92 -7.53
N ARG A 108 37.85 2.41 -6.83
CA ARG A 108 39.25 2.76 -7.03
C ARG A 108 40.09 1.49 -6.96
N ASP A 109 40.94 1.28 -7.95
CA ASP A 109 41.77 0.08 -8.11
C ASP A 109 40.93 -1.21 -8.03
N GLY A 110 39.72 -1.17 -8.64
CA GLY A 110 38.76 -2.27 -8.64
C GLY A 110 38.05 -2.54 -7.31
N LYS A 111 38.29 -1.75 -6.26
CA LYS A 111 37.65 -1.90 -4.94
C LYS A 111 36.62 -0.80 -4.70
N ALA A 112 35.51 -1.16 -4.05
CA ALA A 112 34.53 -0.17 -3.61
C ALA A 112 35.13 0.76 -2.55
N VAL A 113 34.91 2.06 -2.69
CA VAL A 113 35.45 3.10 -1.82
C VAL A 113 34.39 4.16 -1.48
N ARG A 114 34.63 4.87 -0.38
CA ARG A 114 33.77 5.95 0.09
C ARG A 114 33.92 7.19 -0.79
N GLN A 115 32.82 7.83 -1.17
CA GLN A 115 32.85 9.06 -1.94
C GLN A 115 31.79 10.06 -1.48
N GLN A 116 32.18 11.34 -1.39
CA GLN A 116 31.23 12.41 -1.15
C GLN A 116 30.41 12.71 -2.41
N VAL A 117 29.09 12.75 -2.26
CA VAL A 117 28.15 13.13 -3.31
C VAL A 117 27.44 14.43 -2.95
N THR A 118 27.06 15.20 -3.97
CA THR A 118 26.24 16.40 -3.83
C THR A 118 24.97 16.23 -4.65
N TYR A 119 23.81 16.53 -4.06
CA TYR A 119 22.52 16.39 -4.70
C TYR A 119 21.67 17.65 -4.56
N SER A 120 21.09 18.15 -5.66
CA SER A 120 20.20 19.31 -5.64
C SER A 120 18.74 18.86 -5.75
N LEU A 121 18.10 18.69 -4.59
CA LEU A 121 16.71 18.26 -4.47
C LEU A 121 15.77 19.44 -4.72
N LEU A 122 14.84 19.28 -5.66
CA LEU A 122 13.72 20.21 -5.84
C LEU A 122 12.63 19.93 -4.79
N ILE A 123 12.46 20.86 -3.86
CA ILE A 123 11.33 20.90 -2.95
C ILE A 123 10.16 21.53 -3.69
N TYR A 124 9.28 20.64 -4.14
CA TYR A 124 7.99 20.92 -4.76
C TYR A 124 8.05 21.62 -6.12
N LYS A 125 7.27 21.10 -7.08
CA LYS A 125 6.83 21.82 -8.27
C LYS A 125 5.33 21.61 -8.34
N PRO A 126 4.48 22.64 -8.14
CA PRO A 126 3.04 22.46 -8.22
C PRO A 126 2.71 21.92 -9.61
N LYS A 127 2.08 20.75 -9.66
CA LYS A 127 1.31 20.33 -10.82
C LYS A 127 -0.13 20.41 -10.40
N PRO A 128 -0.95 21.32 -10.98
CA PRO A 128 -2.38 21.29 -10.74
C PRO A 128 -2.88 19.92 -11.18
N SER A 129 -3.36 19.14 -10.21
CA SER A 129 -4.11 17.92 -10.47
C SER A 129 -5.56 18.33 -10.67
N PRO A 130 -6.18 18.06 -11.83
CA PRO A 130 -7.60 18.33 -12.01
C PRO A 130 -8.49 17.46 -11.11
N PHE A 131 -7.90 16.49 -10.39
CA PHE A 131 -8.61 15.51 -9.57
C PHE A 131 -8.34 15.63 -8.06
N THR A 132 -7.32 16.38 -7.62
CA THR A 132 -6.95 16.43 -6.19
C THR A 132 -6.63 17.84 -5.68
N SER A 133 -7.36 18.29 -4.65
CA SER A 133 -7.17 19.59 -3.97
C SER A 133 -6.00 19.62 -2.97
N ARG A 134 -5.16 18.56 -2.95
CA ARG A 134 -3.99 18.47 -2.04
C ARG A 134 -2.84 19.38 -2.46
N ASP A 135 -2.82 19.79 -3.72
CA ASP A 135 -1.78 20.65 -4.29
C ASP A 135 -2.23 22.11 -4.45
N GLU A 136 -3.44 22.45 -3.99
CA GLU A 136 -3.89 23.84 -3.94
C GLU A 136 -3.29 24.56 -2.73
N PRO A 137 -2.88 25.84 -2.87
CA PRO A 137 -2.46 26.65 -1.74
C PRO A 137 -3.55 26.68 -0.67
N PHE A 138 -3.18 26.50 0.59
CA PHE A 138 -4.10 26.55 1.72
C PHE A 138 -3.51 27.39 2.84
N ILE A 139 -4.35 27.81 3.78
CA ILE A 139 -3.88 28.57 4.93
C ILE A 139 -3.47 27.57 6.01
N TYR A 140 -2.27 27.71 6.52
CA TYR A 140 -1.82 26.99 7.71
C TYR A 140 -1.56 27.98 8.82
N ARG A 141 -2.30 27.87 9.93
CA ARG A 141 -2.18 28.81 11.06
C ARG A 141 -2.45 28.07 12.37
N ASN A 142 -1.60 28.28 13.38
CA ASN A 142 -1.72 27.69 14.71
C ASN A 142 -1.90 26.16 14.70
N GLY A 143 -1.14 25.44 13.87
CA GLY A 143 -1.21 23.98 13.80
C GLY A 143 -2.45 23.43 13.09
N ALA A 144 -3.15 24.25 12.29
CA ALA A 144 -4.32 23.83 11.56
C ALA A 144 -4.31 24.31 10.11
N ARG A 145 -4.73 23.43 9.20
CA ARG A 145 -5.15 23.82 7.84
C ARG A 145 -6.53 24.48 7.92
N ILE A 146 -6.67 25.62 7.27
CA ILE A 146 -7.92 26.36 7.17
C ILE A 146 -8.26 26.50 5.69
N ASN A 147 -9.40 25.94 5.30
CA ASN A 147 -9.94 26.08 3.95
C ASN A 147 -11.22 26.93 4.03
N TYR A 148 -11.30 27.96 3.19
CA TYR A 148 -12.54 28.73 3.00
C TYR A 148 -13.24 28.23 1.75
N CYS A 149 -14.57 28.13 1.80
CA CYS A 149 -15.37 27.69 0.66
C CYS A 149 -16.53 28.63 0.38
N ASP A 150 -16.95 28.69 -0.88
CA ASP A 150 -18.21 29.32 -1.29
C ASP A 150 -19.43 28.48 -0.88
N ALA A 151 -20.65 28.94 -1.21
CA ALA A 151 -21.88 28.23 -0.89
C ALA A 151 -22.01 26.84 -1.56
N ASN A 152 -21.21 26.58 -2.60
CA ASN A 152 -21.17 25.31 -3.34
C ASN A 152 -20.02 24.41 -2.88
N TRP A 153 -19.33 24.76 -1.78
CA TRP A 153 -18.15 24.07 -1.27
C TRP A 153 -16.90 24.15 -2.17
N ASN A 154 -16.88 25.04 -3.16
CA ASN A 154 -15.66 25.30 -3.92
C ASN A 154 -14.66 26.04 -3.05
N HIS A 155 -13.40 25.60 -3.10
CA HIS A 155 -12.31 26.20 -2.33
C HIS A 155 -12.01 27.63 -2.82
N LEU A 156 -11.77 28.54 -1.87
CA LEU A 156 -11.44 29.94 -2.11
C LEU A 156 -10.09 30.27 -1.47
N THR A 157 -9.17 30.79 -2.27
CA THR A 157 -7.85 31.25 -1.82
C THR A 157 -7.88 32.68 -1.27
N ASP A 158 -8.81 33.53 -1.74
CA ASP A 158 -9.02 34.88 -1.21
C ASP A 158 -9.79 34.85 0.12
N THR A 159 -9.05 35.02 1.21
CA THR A 159 -9.56 35.02 2.60
C THR A 159 -10.48 36.18 2.96
N LEU A 160 -10.53 37.23 2.13
CA LEU A 160 -11.39 38.40 2.34
C LEU A 160 -12.63 38.38 1.45
N SER A 161 -12.76 37.37 0.59
CA SER A 161 -13.86 37.26 -0.38
C SER A 161 -15.24 37.31 0.31
N ALA A 162 -16.11 38.15 -0.25
CA ALA A 162 -17.52 38.18 0.14
C ALA A 162 -18.24 36.86 -0.18
N LYS A 163 -17.69 36.03 -1.08
CA LYS A 163 -18.25 34.73 -1.47
C LYS A 163 -18.06 33.64 -0.41
N ILE A 164 -17.16 33.85 0.57
CA ILE A 164 -16.91 32.87 1.63
C ILE A 164 -18.21 32.61 2.41
N HIS A 165 -18.62 31.35 2.41
CA HIS A 165 -19.81 30.85 3.09
C HIS A 165 -19.46 29.80 4.16
N TYR A 166 -18.45 28.97 3.91
CA TYR A 166 -17.98 27.96 4.85
C TYR A 166 -16.50 28.13 5.21
N LYS A 167 -16.14 27.61 6.38
CA LYS A 167 -14.75 27.48 6.84
C LYS A 167 -14.56 26.08 7.40
N VAL A 168 -13.54 25.38 6.93
CA VAL A 168 -13.12 24.09 7.45
C VAL A 168 -11.81 24.29 8.20
N VAL A 169 -11.75 23.84 9.45
CA VAL A 169 -10.54 23.85 10.27
C VAL A 169 -10.13 22.40 10.51
N SER A 170 -8.92 22.05 10.09
CA SER A 170 -8.35 20.70 10.19
C SER A 170 -7.01 20.77 10.93
N PRO A 171 -6.99 20.54 12.26
CA PRO A 171 -5.76 20.48 13.05
C PRO A 171 -4.85 19.35 12.55
N MET A 172 -3.60 19.69 12.24
CA MET A 172 -2.60 18.73 11.77
C MET A 172 -1.18 19.18 12.11
N SER A 173 -0.30 18.22 12.35
CA SER A 173 1.14 18.47 12.47
C SER A 173 1.74 18.92 11.13
N ASP A 174 2.95 19.45 11.20
CA ASP A 174 3.78 19.78 10.03
C ASP A 174 4.24 18.53 9.25
N ASP A 175 4.04 17.34 9.82
CA ASP A 175 4.26 16.03 9.20
C ASP A 175 2.98 15.39 8.62
N TRP A 176 1.90 16.17 8.46
CA TRP A 176 0.60 15.75 7.92
C TRP A 176 -0.23 14.80 8.79
N LEU A 177 0.13 14.60 10.06
CA LEU A 177 -0.68 13.78 10.95
C LEU A 177 -1.80 14.60 11.57
N PRO A 178 -3.04 14.09 11.64
CA PRO A 178 -4.13 14.78 12.29
C PRO A 178 -3.88 14.91 13.80
N THR A 179 -4.14 16.10 14.36
CA THR A 179 -3.89 16.40 15.78
C THR A 179 -5.16 16.79 16.56
N GLY A 180 -6.29 16.90 15.88
CA GLY A 180 -7.58 17.21 16.50
C GLY A 180 -8.73 17.09 15.50
N ASP A 181 -9.95 17.30 15.99
CA ASP A 181 -11.17 17.17 15.18
C ASP A 181 -11.20 18.13 13.99
N ILE A 182 -11.74 17.65 12.87
CA ILE A 182 -12.11 18.55 11.76
C ILE A 182 -13.43 19.20 12.10
N VAL A 183 -13.50 20.52 11.99
CA VAL A 183 -14.72 21.28 12.28
C VAL A 183 -15.12 22.12 11.07
N HIS A 184 -16.36 21.92 10.62
CA HIS A 184 -17.00 22.68 9.56
C HIS A 184 -17.83 23.81 10.18
N TYR A 185 -17.62 25.03 9.72
CA TYR A 185 -18.33 26.22 10.18
C TYR A 185 -19.13 26.86 9.03
N LYS A 186 -20.32 27.37 9.34
CA LYS A 186 -21.08 28.29 8.49
C LYS A 186 -20.81 29.72 8.92
N ARG A 187 -20.65 30.61 7.95
CA ARG A 187 -20.64 32.06 8.20
C ARG A 187 -22.04 32.53 8.62
N LYS A 188 -22.08 33.49 9.53
CA LYS A 188 -23.29 34.18 9.98
C LYS A 188 -23.11 35.69 10.02
N GLY A 189 -24.23 36.39 9.84
CA GLY A 189 -24.31 37.84 9.98
C GLY A 189 -23.79 38.59 8.75
N ASP A 190 -24.26 39.82 8.60
CA ASP A 190 -23.93 40.70 7.47
C ASP A 190 -22.99 41.84 7.91
N GLY A 191 -22.23 42.40 6.95
CA GLY A 191 -21.35 43.53 7.20
C GLY A 191 -20.27 43.27 8.26
N LYS A 192 -20.23 44.10 9.32
CA LYS A 192 -19.22 44.04 10.39
C LYS A 192 -19.49 42.96 11.47
N ASN A 193 -20.69 42.37 11.53
CA ASN A 193 -21.10 41.39 12.55
C ASN A 193 -20.88 39.93 12.12
N ARG A 194 -19.87 39.68 11.28
CA ARG A 194 -19.57 38.35 10.75
C ARG A 194 -19.00 37.45 11.84
N SER A 195 -19.65 36.30 12.06
CA SER A 195 -19.20 35.26 13.00
C SER A 195 -19.28 33.87 12.39
N TRP A 196 -18.69 32.88 13.07
CA TRP A 196 -18.68 31.48 12.65
C TRP A 196 -19.57 30.64 13.57
N ARG A 197 -20.52 29.89 13.01
CA ARG A 197 -21.31 28.89 13.73
C ARG A 197 -20.83 27.50 13.32
N GLU A 198 -20.52 26.64 14.28
CA GLU A 198 -20.22 25.23 14.03
C GLU A 198 -21.42 24.53 13.39
N MET A 199 -21.18 23.78 12.32
CA MET A 199 -22.19 22.97 11.62
C MET A 199 -22.03 21.49 11.92
N THR A 200 -20.80 21.01 11.80
CA THR A 200 -20.48 19.58 11.83
C THR A 200 -19.06 19.40 12.31
N ARG A 201 -18.86 18.33 13.06
CA ARG A 201 -17.58 17.94 13.62
C ARG A 201 -17.29 16.50 13.25
N TYR A 202 -16.08 16.26 12.76
CA TYR A 202 -15.57 14.93 12.50
C TYR A 202 -14.53 14.62 13.57
N ARG A 203 -14.84 13.63 14.40
CA ARG A 203 -14.05 13.29 15.57
C ARG A 203 -12.77 12.58 15.13
N LEU A 204 -11.62 13.06 15.59
CA LEU A 204 -10.38 12.33 15.41
C LEU A 204 -10.40 11.06 16.27
N ILE A 205 -10.19 9.92 15.64
CA ILE A 205 -9.99 8.64 16.29
C ILE A 205 -8.49 8.35 16.34
N ARG A 206 -8.04 7.86 17.49
CA ARG A 206 -6.75 7.22 17.68
C ARG A 206 -6.99 5.91 18.41
N GLU A 207 -6.89 4.81 17.69
CA GLU A 207 -7.17 3.46 18.19
C GLU A 207 -5.86 2.66 18.23
N GLU A 208 -5.52 2.05 19.36
CA GLU A 208 -4.41 1.09 19.40
C GLU A 208 -4.86 -0.24 18.79
N LEU A 209 -4.05 -0.77 17.86
CA LEU A 209 -4.32 -2.05 17.21
C LEU A 209 -3.72 -3.19 18.02
N ALA A 210 -4.40 -4.34 18.04
CA ALA A 210 -3.92 -5.55 18.71
C ALA A 210 -2.59 -6.07 18.13
N ARG A 211 -2.36 -5.84 16.84
CA ARG A 211 -1.10 -6.22 16.18
C ARG A 211 0.01 -5.22 16.48
N LYS A 212 1.22 -5.74 16.66
CA LYS A 212 2.44 -4.96 16.87
C LYS A 212 3.33 -4.98 15.63
N THR A 213 4.30 -4.06 15.58
CA THR A 213 5.36 -4.15 14.55
C THR A 213 6.21 -5.40 14.78
N ALA A 214 7.03 -5.78 13.80
CA ALA A 214 8.00 -6.87 13.97
C ALA A 214 8.98 -6.63 15.14
N ALA A 215 9.24 -5.36 15.47
CA ALA A 215 10.05 -4.93 16.61
C ALA A 215 9.26 -4.85 17.93
N GLY A 216 7.99 -5.27 17.96
CA GLY A 216 7.15 -5.25 19.16
C GLY A 216 6.56 -3.89 19.53
N LYS A 217 6.74 -2.85 18.70
CA LYS A 217 6.14 -1.52 18.94
C LYS A 217 4.63 -1.54 18.77
N ARG A 218 3.95 -0.71 19.57
CA ARG A 218 2.50 -0.47 19.45
C ARG A 218 2.17 0.22 18.12
N ILE A 219 0.98 -0.05 17.60
CA ILE A 219 0.48 0.53 16.36
C ILE A 219 -0.82 1.25 16.66
N TYR A 220 -0.95 2.47 16.13
CA TYR A 220 -2.15 3.29 16.23
C TYR A 220 -2.78 3.51 14.86
N ARG A 221 -4.09 3.31 14.75
CA ARG A 221 -4.90 3.75 13.61
C ARG A 221 -5.47 5.13 13.90
N LEU A 222 -5.29 6.06 12.97
CA LEU A 222 -5.82 7.40 13.01
C LEU A 222 -6.75 7.68 11.83
N GLY A 223 -7.73 8.55 12.04
CA GLY A 223 -8.59 9.10 11.00
C GLY A 223 -9.85 9.68 11.62
N PHE A 224 -10.83 10.05 10.79
CA PHE A 224 -11.97 10.82 11.26
C PHE A 224 -13.27 10.03 11.16
N LEU A 225 -14.12 10.14 12.19
CA LEU A 225 -15.50 9.67 12.12
C LEU A 225 -16.45 10.86 11.99
N SER A 226 -17.38 10.76 11.04
CA SER A 226 -18.53 11.66 10.94
C SER A 226 -19.45 11.52 12.16
N PRO A 227 -20.40 12.44 12.37
CA PRO A 227 -21.42 12.29 13.43
C PRO A 227 -22.25 11.00 13.30
N ALA A 228 -22.33 10.42 12.11
CA ALA A 228 -22.98 9.14 11.84
C ALA A 228 -22.02 7.93 12.04
N ASN A 229 -20.86 8.11 12.67
CA ASN A 229 -19.83 7.09 12.88
C ASN A 229 -19.31 6.43 11.60
N GLN A 230 -19.25 7.19 10.49
CA GLN A 230 -18.64 6.72 9.25
C GLN A 230 -17.26 7.32 9.09
N TRP A 231 -16.29 6.51 8.65
CA TRP A 231 -14.94 6.98 8.32
C TRP A 231 -14.99 8.07 7.23
N PHE A 232 -14.24 9.13 7.46
CA PHE A 232 -14.10 10.29 6.60
C PHE A 232 -12.63 10.61 6.39
N ASP A 233 -12.29 11.04 5.17
CA ASP A 233 -10.93 11.41 4.76
C ASP A 233 -9.93 10.23 4.92
N ASN A 234 -8.64 10.55 4.95
CA ASN A 234 -7.55 9.59 5.07
C ASN A 234 -7.60 8.78 6.37
N GLN A 235 -7.19 7.52 6.26
CA GLN A 235 -6.82 6.68 7.39
C GLN A 235 -5.31 6.46 7.40
N TYR A 236 -4.73 6.55 8.59
CA TYR A 236 -3.31 6.40 8.83
C TYR A 236 -3.10 5.26 9.82
N GLU A 237 -2.01 4.50 9.63
CA GLU A 237 -1.48 3.67 10.69
C GLU A 237 -0.05 4.11 10.97
N ILE A 238 0.24 4.38 12.24
CA ILE A 238 1.56 4.82 12.72
C ILE A 238 2.03 3.94 13.87
N ASP A 239 3.34 3.82 14.07
CA ASP A 239 3.88 3.25 15.30
C ASP A 239 3.90 4.28 16.46
N GLU A 240 4.35 3.85 17.64
CA GLU A 240 4.42 4.72 18.82
C GLU A 240 5.41 5.89 18.69
N ASP A 241 6.34 5.83 17.73
CA ASP A 241 7.28 6.91 17.39
C ASP A 241 6.76 7.78 16.22
N SER A 242 5.48 7.63 15.86
CA SER A 242 4.84 8.33 14.74
C SER A 242 5.43 8.02 13.36
N ILE A 243 6.12 6.88 13.21
CA ILE A 243 6.54 6.39 11.90
C ILE A 243 5.30 5.86 11.17
N MET A 244 5.06 6.41 9.97
CA MET A 244 3.98 5.95 9.09
C MET A 244 4.20 4.48 8.71
N LEU A 245 3.15 3.68 8.80
CA LEU A 245 3.12 2.26 8.41
C LEU A 245 2.18 2.05 7.22
N SER A 246 1.03 2.73 7.21
CA SER A 246 0.13 2.76 6.06
C SER A 246 -0.65 4.07 5.96
N LEU A 247 -0.97 4.47 4.73
CA LEU A 247 -1.86 5.59 4.41
C LEU A 247 -2.89 5.11 3.39
N LYS A 248 -4.16 5.35 3.67
CA LYS A 248 -5.28 5.06 2.78
C LYS A 248 -6.07 6.33 2.54
N SER A 249 -6.24 6.71 1.28
CA SER A 249 -6.99 7.89 0.88
C SER A 249 -8.33 7.52 0.25
N PHE A 250 -9.41 8.02 0.84
CA PHE A 250 -10.78 7.79 0.39
C PHE A 250 -11.31 9.04 -0.30
N CYS A 251 -11.58 8.96 -1.59
CA CYS A 251 -12.25 10.02 -2.35
C CYS A 251 -13.75 9.69 -2.50
N LYS A 252 -14.55 10.63 -3.03
CA LYS A 252 -16.02 10.51 -3.16
C LYS A 252 -16.50 9.25 -3.92
N HIS A 253 -15.61 8.50 -4.58
CA HIS A 253 -15.92 7.29 -5.36
C HIS A 253 -15.26 5.99 -4.89
N GLY A 254 -14.42 5.99 -3.83
CA GLY A 254 -13.69 4.79 -3.40
C GLY A 254 -12.28 5.09 -2.88
N LEU A 255 -11.51 4.04 -2.60
CA LEU A 255 -10.08 4.14 -2.33
C LEU A 255 -9.37 4.48 -3.64
N GLU A 256 -8.90 5.72 -3.78
CA GLU A 256 -8.13 6.08 -4.98
C GLU A 256 -6.66 5.67 -4.84
N GLU A 257 -6.11 5.72 -3.62
CA GLU A 257 -4.69 5.49 -3.37
C GLU A 257 -4.41 4.82 -2.02
N SER A 258 -3.39 3.97 -2.00
CA SER A 258 -2.82 3.43 -0.78
C SER A 258 -1.30 3.49 -0.79
N SER A 259 -0.70 3.56 0.39
CA SER A 259 0.75 3.50 0.56
C SER A 259 1.11 2.66 1.77
N MET A 260 2.14 1.82 1.63
CA MET A 260 2.73 1.05 2.71
C MET A 260 4.15 1.51 2.97
N TYR A 261 4.57 1.43 4.22
CA TYR A 261 5.87 1.93 4.67
C TYR A 261 6.57 0.86 5.52
N ALA A 262 7.90 0.79 5.37
CA ALA A 262 8.75 0.00 6.24
C ALA A 262 9.01 0.71 7.58
N ALA A 263 9.52 -0.04 8.56
CA ALA A 263 9.84 0.47 9.89
C ALA A 263 10.90 1.59 9.88
N ASN A 264 11.73 1.68 8.84
CA ASN A 264 12.67 2.78 8.64
C ASN A 264 12.05 4.02 7.99
N GLY A 265 10.74 4.01 7.71
CA GLY A 265 10.00 5.11 7.09
C GLY A 265 10.05 5.17 5.56
N VAL A 266 10.71 4.22 4.88
CA VAL A 266 10.67 4.10 3.42
C VAL A 266 9.28 3.64 2.98
N ARG A 267 8.68 4.34 2.02
CA ARG A 267 7.49 3.87 1.32
C ARG A 267 7.86 2.68 0.43
N THR A 268 7.39 1.50 0.83
CA THR A 268 7.68 0.22 0.15
C THR A 268 6.65 -0.11 -0.93
N GLU A 269 5.46 0.48 -0.86
CA GLU A 269 4.42 0.30 -1.85
C GLU A 269 3.62 1.59 -2.01
N PHE A 270 3.27 1.90 -3.26
CA PHE A 270 2.25 2.86 -3.62
C PHE A 270 1.33 2.18 -4.61
N SER A 271 0.04 2.25 -4.34
CA SER A 271 -0.98 1.71 -5.21
C SER A 271 -2.04 2.78 -5.52
N ARG A 272 -2.55 2.77 -6.74
CA ARG A 272 -3.60 3.67 -7.19
C ARG A 272 -4.56 2.94 -8.11
N GLU A 273 -5.86 3.15 -7.92
CA GLU A 273 -6.87 2.68 -8.85
C GLU A 273 -6.82 3.51 -10.14
N VAL A 274 -6.72 2.84 -11.27
CA VAL A 274 -6.66 3.45 -12.60
C VAL A 274 -7.65 2.76 -13.54
N PRO A 275 -8.44 3.54 -14.32
CA PRO A 275 -9.26 2.98 -15.37
C PRO A 275 -8.39 2.43 -16.51
N MET A 276 -8.70 1.23 -16.99
CA MET A 276 -8.06 0.66 -18.18
C MET A 276 -9.00 0.72 -19.38
N GLN A 277 -8.50 1.23 -20.51
CA GLN A 277 -9.13 1.12 -21.81
C GLN A 277 -8.62 -0.17 -22.47
N ILE A 278 -9.49 -1.16 -22.70
CA ILE A 278 -9.11 -2.45 -23.30
C ILE A 278 -9.03 -2.28 -24.83
N ASP A 279 -7.93 -2.75 -25.44
CA ASP A 279 -7.76 -2.78 -26.89
C ASP A 279 -8.75 -3.74 -27.56
N ARG A 280 -9.47 -3.24 -28.57
CA ARG A 280 -10.53 -3.96 -29.29
C ARG A 280 -9.96 -5.15 -30.06
N HIS A 281 -10.43 -6.37 -29.77
CA HIS A 281 -10.36 -7.49 -30.72
C HIS A 281 -11.78 -7.87 -31.12
N TRP A 282 -12.08 -7.74 -32.42
CA TRP A 282 -13.37 -8.08 -33.00
C TRP A 282 -13.40 -9.58 -33.34
N VAL A 283 -14.42 -10.31 -32.85
CA VAL A 283 -14.68 -11.69 -33.25
C VAL A 283 -15.79 -11.65 -34.31
N PRO A 284 -15.57 -12.16 -35.54
CA PRO A 284 -16.61 -12.24 -36.55
C PRO A 284 -17.73 -13.21 -36.10
N ASN A 285 -18.98 -12.76 -36.20
CA ASN A 285 -20.25 -13.53 -36.05
C ASN A 285 -20.95 -13.57 -34.68
N GLU A 286 -20.53 -12.78 -33.69
CA GLU A 286 -21.37 -12.49 -32.51
C GLU A 286 -21.60 -10.99 -32.37
N ASN A 287 -22.86 -10.56 -32.25
CA ASN A 287 -23.23 -9.14 -32.03
C ASN A 287 -22.83 -8.60 -30.65
N HIS A 288 -22.02 -9.34 -29.89
CA HIS A 288 -21.42 -8.95 -28.62
C HIS A 288 -19.91 -9.22 -28.66
N LEU A 289 -19.11 -8.25 -28.20
CA LEU A 289 -17.68 -8.46 -27.93
C LEU A 289 -17.55 -9.32 -26.66
N VAL A 290 -17.06 -10.54 -26.81
CA VAL A 290 -16.86 -11.49 -25.71
C VAL A 290 -15.39 -11.48 -25.26
N LEU A 291 -15.14 -11.18 -23.99
CA LEU A 291 -13.85 -11.41 -23.35
C LEU A 291 -13.97 -12.63 -22.43
N PHE A 292 -13.08 -13.60 -22.62
CA PHE A 292 -12.87 -14.71 -21.69
C PHE A 292 -11.69 -14.37 -20.80
N VAL A 293 -11.92 -14.22 -19.49
CA VAL A 293 -10.86 -14.02 -18.51
C VAL A 293 -11.03 -15.05 -17.39
N ASN A 294 -10.00 -15.87 -17.17
CA ASN A 294 -9.99 -16.95 -16.18
C ASN A 294 -11.17 -17.95 -16.32
N GLY A 295 -11.72 -18.11 -17.52
CA GLY A 295 -12.87 -18.99 -17.77
C GLY A 295 -14.25 -18.38 -17.44
N HIS A 296 -14.33 -17.06 -17.20
CA HIS A 296 -15.59 -16.36 -16.96
C HIS A 296 -15.88 -15.29 -18.02
N LEU A 297 -17.18 -15.14 -18.32
CA LEU A 297 -17.72 -14.14 -19.25
C LEU A 297 -17.76 -12.77 -18.56
N VAL A 298 -17.12 -11.75 -19.14
CA VAL A 298 -17.20 -10.35 -18.65
C VAL A 298 -17.94 -9.50 -19.68
N GLU A 299 -19.00 -8.82 -19.25
CA GLU A 299 -19.79 -7.90 -20.07
C GLU A 299 -19.10 -6.52 -20.18
N ARG A 300 -19.34 -5.77 -21.26
CA ARG A 300 -18.74 -4.45 -21.59
C ARG A 300 -18.52 -3.52 -20.37
N GLY A 301 -17.32 -2.96 -20.22
CA GLY A 301 -17.04 -1.86 -19.29
C GLY A 301 -15.58 -1.41 -19.24
N LEU A 302 -15.32 -0.21 -18.67
CA LEU A 302 -14.01 0.16 -18.14
C LEU A 302 -13.68 -0.81 -17.01
N VAL A 303 -12.65 -1.62 -17.18
CA VAL A 303 -12.13 -2.44 -16.08
C VAL A 303 -11.25 -1.52 -15.23
N SER A 304 -11.57 -1.36 -13.95
CA SER A 304 -10.63 -0.74 -13.02
C SER A 304 -9.57 -1.76 -12.60
N GLY A 305 -8.34 -1.28 -12.49
CA GLY A 305 -7.29 -2.07 -11.89
C GLY A 305 -6.33 -1.16 -11.16
N GLU A 306 -5.34 -1.77 -10.55
CA GLU A 306 -4.46 -1.13 -9.62
C GLU A 306 -3.07 -1.03 -10.25
N SER A 307 -2.60 0.20 -10.45
CA SER A 307 -1.18 0.44 -10.71
C SER A 307 -0.44 0.40 -9.38
N ILE A 308 0.54 -0.49 -9.30
CA ILE A 308 1.32 -0.73 -8.09
C ILE A 308 2.79 -0.48 -8.42
N LYS A 309 3.45 0.33 -7.59
CA LYS A 309 4.89 0.54 -7.62
C LYS A 309 5.47 0.18 -6.27
N ARG A 310 6.53 -0.63 -6.26
CA ARG A 310 7.16 -1.13 -5.04
C ARG A 310 8.62 -0.79 -4.97
N TRP A 311 9.13 -0.66 -3.75
CA TRP A 311 10.52 -0.40 -3.42
C TRP A 311 10.99 -1.34 -2.33
N TYR A 312 12.26 -1.70 -2.38
CA TYR A 312 12.96 -2.32 -1.26
C TYR A 312 13.22 -1.30 -0.15
N THR A 313 13.50 -1.78 1.05
CA THR A 313 13.76 -0.95 2.24
C THR A 313 15.02 -0.08 2.14
N ASN A 314 15.92 -0.35 1.19
CA ASN A 314 17.07 0.49 0.87
C ASN A 314 16.75 1.60 -0.15
N GLY A 315 15.51 1.66 -0.66
CA GLY A 315 15.07 2.63 -1.67
C GLY A 315 15.25 2.21 -3.12
N GLN A 316 15.82 1.03 -3.40
CA GLN A 316 15.86 0.46 -4.74
C GLN A 316 14.43 0.18 -5.21
N VAL A 317 14.07 0.62 -6.42
CA VAL A 317 12.80 0.24 -7.04
C VAL A 317 12.77 -1.28 -7.22
N ARG A 318 11.68 -1.91 -6.80
CA ARG A 318 11.49 -3.35 -6.91
C ARG A 318 10.78 -3.70 -8.20
N ASP A 319 9.58 -3.19 -8.38
CA ASP A 319 8.79 -3.45 -9.58
C ASP A 319 7.71 -2.40 -9.82
N SER A 320 7.27 -2.34 -11.07
CA SER A 320 6.07 -1.66 -11.51
C SER A 320 5.13 -2.68 -12.15
N ARG A 321 3.89 -2.70 -11.70
CA ARG A 321 2.91 -3.65 -12.19
C ARG A 321 1.51 -3.09 -12.23
N TYR A 322 0.67 -3.83 -12.94
CA TYR A 322 -0.76 -3.61 -13.00
C TYR A 322 -1.47 -4.90 -12.61
N ALA A 323 -2.40 -4.80 -11.66
CA ALA A 323 -3.22 -5.91 -11.21
C ALA A 323 -4.70 -5.57 -11.40
N SER A 324 -5.49 -6.55 -11.83
CA SER A 324 -6.95 -6.42 -11.89
C SER A 324 -7.57 -7.76 -11.52
N ALA A 325 -8.80 -7.72 -11.00
CA ALA A 325 -9.56 -8.95 -10.78
C ALA A 325 -9.92 -9.63 -12.11
N ASP A 326 -10.00 -8.85 -13.19
CA ASP A 326 -10.53 -9.28 -14.50
C ASP A 326 -9.45 -9.41 -15.56
N THR A 327 -8.17 -9.22 -15.27
CA THR A 327 -7.08 -9.46 -16.24
C THR A 327 -5.85 -10.05 -15.56
N PRO A 328 -5.03 -10.87 -16.27
CA PRO A 328 -3.78 -11.36 -15.72
C PRO A 328 -2.88 -10.22 -15.27
N GLU A 329 -2.16 -10.44 -14.16
CA GLU A 329 -1.20 -9.47 -13.64
C GLU A 329 -0.12 -9.15 -14.69
N ARG A 330 0.22 -7.87 -14.82
CA ARG A 330 1.23 -7.39 -15.76
C ARG A 330 2.42 -6.79 -15.01
N VAL A 331 3.61 -7.35 -15.19
CA VAL A 331 4.86 -6.84 -14.58
C VAL A 331 5.73 -6.21 -15.68
N PHE A 332 5.86 -4.88 -15.65
CA PHE A 332 6.55 -4.14 -16.71
C PHE A 332 8.06 -4.07 -16.47
N ASP A 333 8.46 -3.78 -15.24
CA ASP A 333 9.86 -3.78 -14.87
C ASP A 333 10.00 -4.41 -13.49
N LEU A 334 11.12 -5.11 -13.30
CA LEU A 334 11.46 -5.72 -12.03
C LEU A 334 12.98 -5.68 -11.87
N TRP A 335 13.42 -5.27 -10.68
CA TRP A 335 14.81 -5.25 -10.27
C TRP A 335 14.97 -6.04 -8.99
N ASP A 336 16.15 -6.58 -8.76
CA ASP A 336 16.54 -7.09 -7.44
C ASP A 336 16.92 -5.94 -6.49
N ARG A 337 17.26 -6.29 -5.24
CA ARG A 337 17.65 -5.33 -4.19
C ARG A 337 18.93 -4.54 -4.52
N ASN A 338 19.77 -5.07 -5.41
CA ASN A 338 21.04 -4.49 -5.83
C ASN A 338 20.91 -3.67 -7.13
N GLY A 339 19.68 -3.53 -7.65
CA GLY A 339 19.38 -2.79 -8.86
C GLY A 339 19.76 -3.51 -10.15
N VAL A 340 19.96 -4.84 -10.10
CA VAL A 340 20.06 -5.67 -11.31
C VAL A 340 18.66 -5.80 -11.89
N LYS A 341 18.52 -5.46 -13.17
CA LYS A 341 17.24 -5.52 -13.87
C LYS A 341 16.94 -6.96 -14.29
N LEU A 342 15.87 -7.53 -13.73
CA LEU A 342 15.42 -8.90 -14.00
C LEU A 342 14.31 -8.95 -15.06
N ILE A 343 13.46 -7.91 -15.11
CA ILE A 343 12.47 -7.68 -16.16
C ILE A 343 12.66 -6.27 -16.71
N ASP A 344 12.79 -6.16 -18.03
CA ASP A 344 12.87 -4.89 -18.76
C ASP A 344 11.72 -4.81 -19.78
N LYS A 345 10.86 -3.80 -19.65
CA LYS A 345 9.73 -3.57 -20.57
C LYS A 345 8.85 -4.81 -20.80
N GLY A 346 8.66 -5.60 -19.75
CA GLY A 346 7.83 -6.78 -19.72
C GLY A 346 8.50 -8.06 -20.19
N TYR A 347 9.81 -8.06 -20.41
CA TYR A 347 10.58 -9.23 -20.82
C TYR A 347 11.66 -9.56 -19.80
N GLY A 348 11.76 -10.84 -19.43
CA GLY A 348 12.83 -11.31 -18.56
C GLY A 348 12.48 -12.59 -17.83
N ARG A 349 13.45 -13.13 -17.10
CA ARG A 349 13.27 -14.32 -16.26
C ARG A 349 13.55 -13.94 -14.82
N VAL A 350 12.69 -14.41 -13.93
CA VAL A 350 12.78 -14.10 -12.50
C VAL A 350 12.99 -15.35 -11.68
N VAL A 351 13.70 -15.18 -10.56
CA VAL A 351 13.71 -16.10 -9.42
C VAL A 351 13.22 -15.29 -8.24
N HIS A 352 11.99 -15.52 -7.82
CA HIS A 352 11.38 -14.87 -6.67
C HIS A 352 11.57 -15.76 -5.44
N THR A 353 11.79 -15.15 -4.27
CA THR A 353 12.00 -15.90 -3.03
C THR A 353 11.28 -15.24 -1.86
N ASP A 354 10.43 -15.99 -1.18
CA ASP A 354 9.73 -15.56 0.03
C ASP A 354 9.99 -16.53 1.18
N THR A 355 9.89 -16.04 2.42
CA THR A 355 9.91 -16.90 3.61
C THR A 355 8.49 -17.38 3.90
N VAL A 356 8.32 -18.70 4.05
CA VAL A 356 7.03 -19.35 4.29
C VAL A 356 7.18 -20.40 5.40
N LEU A 357 6.07 -20.86 5.97
CA LEU A 357 6.11 -22.02 6.88
C LEU A 357 6.17 -23.31 6.06
N SER A 358 6.98 -24.27 6.52
CA SER A 358 7.12 -25.57 5.87
C SER A 358 5.80 -26.36 5.92
N TYR A 359 5.51 -27.08 4.85
CA TYR A 359 4.40 -28.03 4.84
C TYR A 359 4.73 -29.36 5.50
N ALA A 360 6.01 -29.70 5.63
CA ALA A 360 6.46 -30.87 6.37
C ALA A 360 6.50 -30.59 7.89
N ASP A 361 6.86 -29.37 8.29
CA ASP A 361 6.87 -28.93 9.68
C ASP A 361 6.36 -27.49 9.81
N SER A 362 5.08 -27.32 10.17
CA SER A 362 4.44 -26.00 10.28
C SER A 362 5.04 -25.07 11.34
N THR A 363 5.97 -25.56 12.17
CA THR A 363 6.70 -24.75 13.16
C THR A 363 7.98 -24.14 12.59
N ARG A 364 8.46 -24.62 11.43
CA ARG A 364 9.70 -24.17 10.79
C ARG A 364 9.43 -23.26 9.60
N GLN A 365 10.31 -22.30 9.41
CA GLN A 365 10.36 -21.48 8.20
C GLN A 365 11.23 -22.16 7.13
N THR A 366 10.84 -21.98 5.88
CA THR A 366 11.57 -22.37 4.68
C THR A 366 11.44 -21.28 3.62
N TYR A 367 12.11 -21.45 2.49
CA TYR A 367 12.03 -20.51 1.37
C TYR A 367 11.13 -21.05 0.27
N PHE A 368 10.10 -20.30 -0.09
CA PHE A 368 9.39 -20.50 -1.35
C PHE A 368 10.20 -19.85 -2.47
N ILE A 369 10.56 -20.63 -3.49
CA ILE A 369 11.32 -20.19 -4.65
C ILE A 369 10.45 -20.39 -5.87
N GLU A 370 10.09 -19.29 -6.54
CA GLU A 370 9.33 -19.31 -7.79
C GLU A 370 10.21 -18.86 -8.93
N THR A 371 10.13 -19.53 -10.07
CA THR A 371 10.93 -19.22 -11.25
C THR A 371 10.07 -19.28 -12.50
N GLY A 372 10.25 -18.29 -13.37
CA GLY A 372 9.59 -18.29 -14.67
C GLY A 372 9.92 -17.05 -15.48
N SER A 373 9.33 -16.97 -16.66
CA SER A 373 9.59 -15.92 -17.63
C SER A 373 8.37 -15.03 -17.81
N TYR A 374 8.63 -13.76 -18.05
CA TYR A 374 7.66 -12.78 -18.52
C TYR A 374 7.94 -12.44 -19.98
N GLU A 375 6.88 -12.34 -20.77
CA GLU A 375 6.90 -11.78 -22.12
C GLU A 375 5.73 -10.80 -22.25
N LYS A 376 5.99 -9.59 -22.78
CA LYS A 376 4.98 -8.52 -22.88
C LYS A 376 4.25 -8.25 -21.56
N ALA A 377 5.02 -8.32 -20.47
CA ALA A 377 4.61 -8.14 -19.08
C ALA A 377 3.75 -9.27 -18.49
N LEU A 378 3.49 -10.35 -19.22
CA LEU A 378 2.64 -11.46 -18.79
C LEU A 378 3.48 -12.70 -18.50
N LYS A 379 3.08 -13.53 -17.52
CA LYS A 379 3.71 -14.84 -17.31
C LYS A 379 3.62 -15.67 -18.59
N GLN A 380 4.74 -16.23 -19.02
CA GLN A 380 4.84 -17.04 -20.25
C GLN A 380 5.66 -18.31 -20.00
N GLY A 381 5.25 -19.39 -20.66
CA GLY A 381 5.93 -20.68 -20.63
C GLY A 381 5.82 -21.37 -19.27
N VAL A 382 6.81 -22.21 -18.97
CA VAL A 382 6.81 -23.00 -17.74
C VAL A 382 7.26 -22.15 -16.55
N TRP A 383 6.40 -22.11 -15.55
CA TRP A 383 6.64 -21.55 -14.23
C TRP A 383 6.72 -22.68 -13.22
N THR A 384 7.70 -22.62 -12.33
CA THR A 384 7.83 -23.56 -11.22
C THR A 384 7.88 -22.82 -9.91
N GLY A 385 7.32 -23.43 -8.88
CA GLY A 385 7.49 -22.95 -7.51
C GLY A 385 7.75 -24.10 -6.57
N ARG A 386 8.69 -23.93 -5.65
CA ARG A 386 9.08 -24.99 -4.72
C ARG A 386 9.42 -24.45 -3.35
N TYR A 387 9.21 -25.25 -2.32
CA TYR A 387 9.82 -24.97 -1.02
C TYR A 387 11.25 -25.53 -1.01
N ALA A 388 12.20 -24.80 -0.43
CA ALA A 388 13.60 -25.18 -0.39
C ALA A 388 13.84 -26.49 0.38
N ASP A 389 12.93 -26.85 1.28
CA ASP A 389 12.94 -28.13 2.01
C ASP A 389 12.27 -29.29 1.25
N GLY A 390 11.78 -29.05 0.04
CA GLY A 390 11.11 -30.05 -0.79
C GLY A 390 9.67 -30.37 -0.37
N SER A 391 9.11 -29.70 0.63
CA SER A 391 7.77 -30.02 1.14
C SER A 391 6.61 -29.55 0.24
N TYR A 392 6.93 -28.79 -0.82
CA TYR A 392 5.99 -28.31 -1.82
C TYR A 392 6.67 -28.11 -3.16
N PHE A 393 5.97 -28.44 -4.24
CA PHE A 393 6.36 -28.14 -5.61
C PHE A 393 5.12 -27.89 -6.47
N TYR A 394 5.21 -26.99 -7.43
CA TYR A 394 4.31 -26.94 -8.56
C TYR A 394 5.06 -26.61 -9.85
N GLU A 395 4.44 -26.98 -10.96
CA GLU A 395 4.84 -26.63 -12.32
C GLU A 395 3.58 -26.27 -13.09
N GLU A 396 3.58 -25.10 -13.72
CA GLU A 396 2.46 -24.50 -14.42
C GLU A 396 2.91 -24.01 -15.79
N GLU A 397 2.11 -24.26 -16.82
CA GLU A 397 2.35 -23.77 -18.17
C GLU A 397 1.44 -22.57 -18.46
N TYR A 398 2.05 -21.44 -18.80
CA TYR A 398 1.36 -20.18 -19.06
C TYR A 398 1.43 -19.79 -20.53
N ASP A 399 0.31 -19.30 -21.05
CA ASP A 399 0.26 -18.53 -22.29
C ASP A 399 -0.42 -17.18 -22.01
N LYS A 400 0.29 -16.08 -22.29
CA LYS A 400 -0.19 -14.70 -22.11
C LYS A 400 -0.79 -14.44 -20.73
N GLY A 401 -0.13 -14.96 -19.69
CA GLY A 401 -0.52 -14.78 -18.29
C GLY A 401 -1.64 -15.71 -17.82
N ILE A 402 -2.20 -16.54 -18.70
CA ILE A 402 -3.24 -17.51 -18.35
C ILE A 402 -2.59 -18.88 -18.19
N CYS A 403 -2.77 -19.48 -17.02
CA CYS A 403 -2.37 -20.86 -16.77
C CYS A 403 -3.22 -21.81 -17.62
N GLN A 404 -2.57 -22.56 -18.51
CA GLN A 404 -3.21 -23.55 -19.38
C GLN A 404 -3.39 -24.88 -18.65
N ARG A 405 -2.38 -25.27 -17.87
CA ARG A 405 -2.37 -26.47 -17.03
C ARG A 405 -1.29 -26.35 -15.96
N GLY A 406 -1.49 -27.04 -14.85
CA GLY A 406 -0.52 -27.14 -13.78
C GLY A 406 -0.59 -28.47 -13.06
N LYS A 407 0.48 -28.78 -12.35
CA LYS A 407 0.57 -29.87 -11.40
C LYS A 407 1.20 -29.37 -10.12
N ALA A 408 0.69 -29.80 -8.98
CA ALA A 408 1.25 -29.48 -7.67
C ALA A 408 1.40 -30.74 -6.83
N GLN A 409 2.44 -30.77 -6.00
CA GLN A 409 2.73 -31.83 -5.06
C GLN A 409 3.08 -31.23 -3.71
N ARG A 410 2.48 -31.79 -2.65
CA ARG A 410 2.76 -31.44 -1.26
C ARG A 410 3.30 -32.66 -0.53
N ALA A 411 4.16 -32.44 0.47
CA ALA A 411 4.66 -33.49 1.33
C ALA A 411 3.52 -34.33 1.90
N GLY A 412 3.58 -35.65 1.70
CA GLY A 412 2.59 -36.61 2.18
C GLY A 412 1.28 -36.67 1.36
N LYS A 413 1.23 -36.06 0.17
CA LYS A 413 0.06 -36.11 -0.74
C LYS A 413 0.47 -36.48 -2.17
N ASP A 414 -0.50 -37.03 -2.91
CA ASP A 414 -0.36 -37.31 -4.33
C ASP A 414 -0.27 -36.02 -5.16
N THR A 415 0.26 -36.14 -6.38
CA THR A 415 0.32 -35.02 -7.32
C THR A 415 -1.08 -34.73 -7.86
N VAL A 416 -1.49 -33.46 -7.76
CA VAL A 416 -2.78 -32.98 -8.26
C VAL A 416 -2.58 -32.19 -9.54
N TYR A 417 -3.42 -32.43 -10.54
CA TYR A 417 -3.42 -31.72 -11.83
C TYR A 417 -4.62 -30.77 -11.90
N TYR A 418 -4.43 -29.60 -12.51
CA TYR A 418 -5.45 -28.56 -12.60
C TYR A 418 -5.28 -27.70 -13.85
N ILE A 419 -6.37 -27.09 -14.31
CA ILE A 419 -6.38 -26.09 -15.41
C ILE A 419 -6.76 -24.69 -14.91
N THR A 420 -7.17 -24.57 -13.64
CA THR A 420 -7.49 -23.30 -13.00
C THR A 420 -6.73 -23.23 -11.68
N ILE A 421 -5.99 -22.13 -11.46
CA ILE A 421 -5.16 -21.96 -10.27
C ILE A 421 -6.01 -21.71 -9.03
N ASP A 422 -7.03 -20.86 -9.13
CA ASP A 422 -7.86 -20.45 -8.00
C ASP A 422 -9.34 -20.55 -8.37
N GLN A 423 -10.12 -21.22 -7.53
CA GLN A 423 -11.57 -21.26 -7.59
C GLN A 423 -12.14 -20.76 -6.27
N ARG A 424 -13.00 -19.73 -6.34
CA ARG A 424 -13.65 -19.17 -5.17
C ARG A 424 -14.66 -20.16 -4.56
N PRO A 425 -14.87 -20.12 -3.23
CA PRO A 425 -15.97 -20.84 -2.60
C PRO A 425 -17.31 -20.46 -3.23
N GLU A 426 -18.17 -21.47 -3.41
CA GLU A 426 -19.49 -21.29 -4.01
C GLU A 426 -20.56 -21.83 -3.07
N PHE A 427 -21.58 -21.04 -2.77
CA PHE A 427 -22.73 -21.53 -2.02
C PHE A 427 -23.49 -22.59 -2.84
N ARG A 428 -23.90 -23.70 -2.22
CA ARG A 428 -24.68 -24.76 -2.87
C ARG A 428 -26.04 -24.18 -3.29
N GLY A 429 -26.31 -24.16 -4.59
CA GLY A 429 -27.46 -23.45 -5.18
C GLY A 429 -27.15 -22.04 -5.70
N GLY A 430 -25.86 -21.67 -5.72
CA GLY A 430 -25.36 -20.41 -6.27
C GLY A 430 -25.81 -19.19 -5.48
N LYS A 431 -25.57 -18.00 -6.07
CA LYS A 431 -25.97 -16.71 -5.47
C LYS A 431 -27.48 -16.64 -5.21
N ALA A 432 -28.30 -17.21 -6.09
CA ALA A 432 -29.75 -17.23 -5.94
C ALA A 432 -30.22 -18.10 -4.76
N GLY A 433 -29.59 -19.27 -4.56
CA GLY A 433 -29.86 -20.12 -3.40
C GLY A 433 -29.48 -19.44 -2.09
N LEU A 434 -28.32 -18.78 -2.05
CA LEU A 434 -27.87 -17.99 -0.90
C LEU A 434 -28.85 -16.86 -0.56
N GLN A 435 -29.25 -16.07 -1.55
CA GLN A 435 -30.24 -15.00 -1.36
C GLN A 435 -31.58 -15.54 -0.88
N ARG A 436 -32.02 -16.69 -1.39
CA ARG A 436 -33.27 -17.33 -0.97
C ARG A 436 -33.19 -17.78 0.49
N LEU A 437 -32.10 -18.45 0.88
CA LEU A 437 -31.87 -18.87 2.26
C LEU A 437 -31.93 -17.66 3.19
N ILE A 438 -31.19 -16.59 2.86
CA ILE A 438 -31.17 -15.37 3.66
C ILE A 438 -32.59 -14.79 3.76
N LYS A 439 -33.29 -14.60 2.64
CA LYS A 439 -34.67 -14.06 2.64
C LYS A 439 -35.66 -14.89 3.45
N GLN A 440 -35.57 -16.21 3.41
CA GLN A 440 -36.47 -17.12 4.13
C GLN A 440 -36.16 -17.19 5.63
N ASN A 441 -34.89 -16.99 6.00
CA ASN A 441 -34.44 -17.11 7.37
C ASN A 441 -34.33 -15.77 8.09
N ILE A 442 -34.45 -14.61 7.41
CA ILE A 442 -34.54 -13.31 8.09
C ILE A 442 -35.72 -13.35 9.06
N HIS A 443 -35.44 -13.34 10.36
CA HIS A 443 -36.49 -13.20 11.36
C HIS A 443 -36.87 -11.72 11.45
N HIS A 444 -38.16 -11.43 11.30
CA HIS A 444 -38.68 -10.12 11.68
C HIS A 444 -38.56 -10.00 13.20
N LEU A 445 -37.64 -9.14 13.64
CA LEU A 445 -37.57 -8.71 15.04
C LEU A 445 -38.96 -8.21 15.47
N THR A 446 -39.36 -8.51 16.70
CA THR A 446 -40.67 -8.19 17.31
C THR A 446 -41.15 -6.76 17.04
N GLU A 447 -42.47 -6.51 17.14
CA GLU A 447 -43.12 -5.24 16.72
C GLU A 447 -42.45 -3.96 17.26
N ALA A 448 -41.77 -4.03 18.41
CA ALA A 448 -40.98 -2.94 18.99
C ALA A 448 -39.73 -2.52 18.17
N ASN A 449 -39.29 -3.33 17.19
CA ASN A 449 -38.06 -3.14 16.42
C ASN A 449 -38.27 -2.72 14.96
N ARG A 450 -39.50 -2.73 14.42
CA ARG A 450 -39.77 -2.53 12.96
C ARG A 450 -39.15 -1.23 12.39
N ALA A 451 -39.04 -0.17 13.17
CA ALA A 451 -38.45 1.10 12.74
C ALA A 451 -36.90 1.09 12.66
N ASN A 452 -36.22 0.12 13.30
CA ASN A 452 -34.76 0.12 13.49
C ASN A 452 -34.03 -1.04 12.75
N VAL A 453 -34.72 -1.89 11.99
CA VAL A 453 -34.09 -3.07 11.32
C VAL A 453 -33.67 -2.78 9.88
N GLN A 454 -33.84 -1.55 9.37
CA GLN A 454 -33.43 -1.24 8.00
C GLN A 454 -31.93 -1.00 7.88
N GLY A 455 -31.34 -1.50 6.80
CA GLY A 455 -29.99 -1.16 6.38
C GLY A 455 -29.15 -2.35 5.95
N ASN A 456 -27.84 -2.15 5.88
CA ASN A 456 -26.90 -3.08 5.27
C ASN A 456 -25.82 -3.50 6.27
N ALA A 457 -25.52 -4.79 6.30
CA ALA A 457 -24.39 -5.36 7.01
C ALA A 457 -23.46 -6.08 6.02
N LEU A 458 -22.16 -5.99 6.26
CA LEU A 458 -21.12 -6.72 5.53
C LEU A 458 -20.38 -7.61 6.51
N ILE A 459 -20.58 -8.92 6.39
CA ILE A 459 -19.98 -9.93 7.28
C ILE A 459 -18.82 -10.61 6.56
N ARG A 460 -17.69 -10.76 7.22
CA ARG A 460 -16.58 -11.60 6.78
C ARG A 460 -16.58 -12.90 7.56
N PHE A 461 -16.32 -14.02 6.91
CA PHE A 461 -16.09 -15.31 7.55
C PHE A 461 -15.17 -16.18 6.70
N THR A 462 -14.67 -17.29 7.25
CA THR A 462 -13.81 -18.26 6.58
C THR A 462 -14.62 -19.50 6.20
N VAL A 463 -14.58 -19.92 4.94
CA VAL A 463 -15.07 -21.22 4.47
C VAL A 463 -13.94 -22.25 4.62
N CYS A 464 -14.22 -23.33 5.34
CA CYS A 464 -13.31 -24.45 5.56
C CYS A 464 -13.35 -25.48 4.40
N PRO A 465 -12.35 -26.36 4.30
CA PRO A 465 -12.30 -27.43 3.28
C PRO A 465 -13.52 -28.36 3.23
N ASP A 466 -14.24 -28.51 4.34
CA ASP A 466 -15.46 -29.33 4.44
C ASP A 466 -16.75 -28.56 4.11
N GLY A 467 -16.64 -27.27 3.78
CA GLY A 467 -17.78 -26.38 3.51
C GLY A 467 -18.41 -25.75 4.76
N THR A 468 -17.90 -26.03 5.96
CA THR A 468 -18.29 -25.32 7.19
C THR A 468 -17.71 -23.91 7.21
N THR A 469 -18.27 -23.03 8.05
CA THR A 469 -17.85 -21.63 8.14
C THR A 469 -17.50 -21.20 9.57
N CYS A 470 -16.38 -20.47 9.74
CA CYS A 470 -15.85 -19.97 11.02
C CYS A 470 -15.35 -18.51 10.93
N ASP A 471 -14.81 -17.96 12.03
CA ASP A 471 -14.17 -16.63 12.09
C ASP A 471 -15.04 -15.46 11.58
N TYR A 472 -16.26 -15.35 12.10
CA TYR A 472 -17.21 -14.31 11.69
C TYR A 472 -16.81 -12.94 12.26
N GLU A 473 -16.79 -11.92 11.40
CA GLU A 473 -16.45 -10.53 11.73
C GLU A 473 -17.45 -9.59 11.02
N VAL A 474 -18.02 -8.63 11.75
CA VAL A 474 -18.81 -7.54 11.14
C VAL A 474 -17.83 -6.49 10.62
N LEU A 475 -17.65 -6.39 9.30
CA LEU A 475 -16.75 -5.38 8.71
C LEU A 475 -17.37 -3.99 8.69
N ARG A 476 -18.66 -3.93 8.39
CA ARG A 476 -19.44 -2.70 8.29
C ARG A 476 -20.90 -3.02 8.56
N SER A 477 -21.57 -2.14 9.30
CA SER A 477 -23.00 -2.20 9.51
C SER A 477 -23.57 -0.80 9.56
N SER A 478 -24.78 -0.62 9.03
CA SER A 478 -25.53 0.63 9.14
C SER A 478 -26.17 0.81 10.51
N ASN A 479 -26.36 -0.27 11.27
CA ASN A 479 -27.02 -0.24 12.57
C ASN A 479 -26.54 -1.40 13.46
N PRO A 480 -25.99 -1.15 14.66
CA PRO A 480 -25.59 -2.21 15.60
C PRO A 480 -26.69 -3.23 15.93
N HIS A 481 -27.96 -2.85 15.81
CA HIS A 481 -29.09 -3.73 16.08
C HIS A 481 -29.27 -4.85 15.03
N ILE A 482 -28.73 -4.70 13.81
CA ILE A 482 -28.80 -5.74 12.77
C ILE A 482 -27.59 -6.68 12.78
N ASP A 483 -26.52 -6.33 13.50
CA ASP A 483 -25.26 -7.10 13.51
C ASP A 483 -25.48 -8.54 13.97
N ARG A 484 -26.24 -8.72 15.07
CA ARG A 484 -26.54 -10.04 15.62
C ARG A 484 -27.30 -10.91 14.62
N GLU A 485 -28.27 -10.34 13.93
CA GLU A 485 -29.06 -11.07 12.94
C GLU A 485 -28.26 -11.36 11.67
N ALA A 486 -27.44 -10.41 11.21
CA ALA A 486 -26.53 -10.61 10.09
C ALA A 486 -25.52 -11.73 10.38
N LEU A 487 -24.95 -11.78 11.60
CA LEU A 487 -24.08 -12.86 12.04
C LEU A 487 -24.80 -14.21 12.07
N ARG A 488 -26.03 -14.26 12.62
CA ARG A 488 -26.84 -15.49 12.66
C ARG A 488 -27.15 -16.00 11.24
N LEU A 489 -27.51 -15.12 10.31
CA LEU A 489 -27.77 -15.47 8.92
C LEU A 489 -26.51 -15.98 8.21
N ALA A 490 -25.36 -15.36 8.46
CA ALA A 490 -24.08 -15.86 7.95
C ALA A 490 -23.77 -17.26 8.51
N GLN A 491 -23.98 -17.47 9.81
CA GLN A 491 -23.79 -18.78 10.47
C GLN A 491 -24.71 -19.86 9.90
N ALA A 492 -25.95 -19.52 9.53
CA ALA A 492 -26.90 -20.44 8.90
C ALA A 492 -26.45 -20.96 7.52
N THR A 493 -25.44 -20.34 6.90
CA THR A 493 -24.86 -20.82 5.64
C THR A 493 -23.82 -21.94 5.83
N SER A 494 -23.41 -22.23 7.06
CA SER A 494 -22.38 -23.24 7.37
C SER A 494 -22.75 -24.62 6.83
N GLY A 495 -21.78 -25.32 6.24
CA GLY A 495 -21.95 -26.65 5.64
C GLY A 495 -22.54 -26.62 4.23
N GLN A 496 -23.03 -25.46 3.77
CA GLN A 496 -23.64 -25.30 2.46
C GLN A 496 -22.70 -24.67 1.44
N TRP A 497 -21.40 -24.60 1.72
CA TRP A 497 -20.42 -24.08 0.78
C TRP A 497 -19.68 -25.22 0.08
N LYS A 498 -19.41 -25.05 -1.21
CA LYS A 498 -18.28 -25.70 -1.86
C LYS A 498 -17.03 -24.92 -1.45
N PRO A 499 -15.97 -25.60 -0.96
CA PRO A 499 -14.75 -24.92 -0.52
C PRO A 499 -14.06 -24.23 -1.71
N GLY A 500 -13.22 -23.25 -1.39
CA GLY A 500 -12.30 -22.70 -2.39
C GLY A 500 -11.23 -23.74 -2.74
N ILE A 501 -10.71 -23.67 -3.97
CA ILE A 501 -9.66 -24.56 -4.46
C ILE A 501 -8.49 -23.72 -4.92
N LEU A 502 -7.29 -24.02 -4.43
CA LEU A 502 -6.03 -23.45 -4.88
C LEU A 502 -5.13 -24.56 -5.40
N ARG A 503 -4.75 -24.50 -6.67
CA ARG A 503 -3.89 -25.47 -7.36
C ARG A 503 -4.37 -26.92 -7.18
N GLY A 504 -5.68 -27.11 -7.30
CA GLY A 504 -6.35 -28.41 -7.16
C GLY A 504 -6.56 -28.87 -5.70
N GLU A 505 -6.01 -28.17 -4.70
CA GLU A 505 -6.25 -28.49 -3.29
C GLU A 505 -7.31 -27.57 -2.67
N VAL A 506 -8.16 -28.14 -1.81
CA VAL A 506 -9.13 -27.37 -1.01
C VAL A 506 -8.42 -26.42 -0.04
N ALA A 507 -8.83 -25.15 -0.05
CA ALA A 507 -8.19 -24.09 0.72
C ALA A 507 -9.19 -23.34 1.61
N LYS A 508 -8.76 -23.02 2.84
CA LYS A 508 -9.51 -22.11 3.73
C LYS A 508 -9.58 -20.73 3.07
N THR A 509 -10.80 -20.26 2.82
CA THR A 509 -11.00 -19.03 2.04
C THR A 509 -11.88 -18.05 2.78
N LYS A 510 -11.44 -16.79 2.89
CA LYS A 510 -12.26 -15.71 3.47
C LYS A 510 -13.29 -15.23 2.46
N VAL A 511 -14.55 -15.09 2.89
CA VAL A 511 -15.69 -14.62 2.11
C VAL A 511 -16.27 -13.39 2.78
N ASN A 512 -16.60 -12.36 2.00
CA ASN A 512 -17.36 -11.20 2.47
C ASN A 512 -18.81 -11.31 1.93
N LEU A 513 -19.79 -11.38 2.83
CA LEU A 513 -21.21 -11.53 2.54
C LEU A 513 -21.96 -10.23 2.87
N PRO A 514 -22.45 -9.49 1.86
CA PRO A 514 -23.38 -8.39 2.07
C PRO A 514 -24.79 -8.90 2.36
N ILE A 515 -25.43 -8.38 3.40
CA ILE A 515 -26.80 -8.66 3.81
C ILE A 515 -27.57 -7.35 3.88
N SER A 516 -28.69 -7.28 3.16
CA SER A 516 -29.60 -6.14 3.15
C SER A 516 -30.87 -6.48 3.93
N PHE A 517 -31.23 -5.59 4.85
CA PHE A 517 -32.47 -5.64 5.62
C PHE A 517 -33.38 -4.50 5.15
N SER A 518 -34.53 -4.84 4.58
CA SER A 518 -35.56 -3.89 4.17
C SER A 518 -36.87 -4.22 4.88
N SER A 519 -37.61 -3.22 5.34
CA SER A 519 -39.02 -3.44 5.70
C SER A 519 -39.82 -3.67 4.41
N LYS A 520 -40.71 -4.65 4.40
CA LYS A 520 -41.78 -4.69 3.40
C LYS A 520 -42.79 -3.58 3.67
#